data_AF-A0A485A6Z4-F1
#
_entry.id   AF-A0A485A6Z4-F1
#
_cell.length_a   1.000
_cell.length_b   1.000
_cell.length_c   1.000
_cell.angle_alpha   90.00
_cell.angle_beta   90.00
_cell.angle_gamma   90.00
#
_symmetry.space_group_name_H-M   'P 1'
#
loop_
_entity.id
_entity.type
_entity.pdbx_description
1 polymer ?
#
loop_
_entity_poly.entity_id
_entity_poly.type
_entity_poly.pdbx_seq_one_letter_code
_entity_poly.pdbx_strand_id
1 'polypeptide(L)' 'MSLAVAKTLCDKKNQCLDVLKVINSWGDSWQKEVNDGWVQAKPLLDSTHYAEYMMGWLSDKAQAGQEDSR' A
#
# COMPACT_ATOMS: atom_id res chain seq x y z
N MET A 1 -9.72 8.51 -13.32
CA MET A 1 -9.77 8.65 -11.86
C MET A 1 -9.07 7.44 -11.26
N SER A 2 -7.81 7.59 -10.84
CA SER A 2 -7.07 6.51 -10.18
C SER A 2 -7.23 6.69 -8.67
N LEU A 3 -8.01 5.82 -8.04
CA LEU A 3 -7.92 5.61 -6.59
C LEU A 3 -6.54 4.99 -6.32
N ALA A 4 -5.54 5.83 -6.00
CA ALA A 4 -4.24 5.33 -5.58
C ALA A 4 -4.39 4.72 -4.19
N VAL A 5 -4.60 3.41 -4.15
CA VAL A 5 -4.65 2.57 -2.92
C VAL A 5 -3.26 2.10 -2.48
N ALA A 6 -2.19 2.64 -3.08
CA ALA A 6 -0.80 2.37 -2.74
C ALA A 6 0.06 3.64 -2.92
N LYS A 7 1.06 3.84 -2.05
CA LYS A 7 2.11 4.87 -2.20
C LYS A 7 3.35 4.52 -1.39
N THR A 8 4.48 5.14 -1.71
CA THR A 8 5.70 5.10 -0.91
C THR A 8 5.78 6.33 -0.01
N LEU A 9 6.12 6.14 1.27
CA LEU A 9 6.39 7.22 2.22
C LEU A 9 7.85 7.12 2.66
N CYS A 10 8.57 8.24 2.61
CA CYS A 10 9.95 8.32 3.07
C CYS A 10 10.07 9.23 4.28
N ASP A 11 10.91 8.84 5.24
CA ASP A 11 11.24 9.70 6.38
C ASP A 11 12.36 10.70 6.04
N LYS A 12 12.74 11.53 7.01
CA LYS A 12 13.80 12.55 6.86
C LYS A 12 15.20 11.94 6.64
N LYS A 13 15.38 10.64 6.86
CA LYS A 13 16.63 9.89 6.65
C LYS A 13 16.60 9.14 5.32
N ASN A 14 15.63 9.44 4.44
CA ASN A 14 15.38 8.71 3.19
C ASN A 14 15.10 7.21 3.39
N GLN A 15 14.58 6.81 4.56
CA GLN A 15 14.07 5.46 4.77
C GLN A 15 12.63 5.42 4.27
N CYS A 16 12.43 4.67 3.18
CA CYS A 16 11.15 4.58 2.49
C CYS A 16 10.41 3.29 2.84
N LEU A 17 9.09 3.37 2.91
CA LEU A 17 8.21 2.24 3.13
C LEU A 17 6.97 2.36 2.25
N ASP A 18 6.54 1.23 1.70
CA ASP A 18 5.30 1.16 0.94
C ASP A 18 4.10 1.02 1.88
N VAL A 19 3.06 1.80 1.61
CA VAL A 19 1.79 1.75 2.32
C VAL A 19 0.64 1.48 1.36
N LEU A 20 -0.36 0.79 1.87
CA LEU A 20 -1.63 0.54 1.19
C LEU A 20 -2.76 1.24 1.95
N LYS A 21 -3.76 1.74 1.22
CA LYS A 21 -5.00 2.24 1.81
C LYS A 21 -6.03 1.13 1.87
N VAL A 22 -6.49 0.80 3.07
CA VAL A 22 -7.55 -0.20 3.27
C VAL A 22 -8.90 0.42 2.98
N ILE A 23 -9.54 -0.06 1.91
CA ILE A 23 -10.92 0.28 1.57
C ILE A 23 -11.82 -0.81 2.16
N ASN A 24 -12.64 -0.45 3.15
CA ASN A 24 -13.56 -1.36 3.84
C ASN A 24 -14.91 -0.68 4.11
N SER A 25 -15.88 -1.46 4.58
CA SER A 25 -17.24 -1.01 4.90
C SER A 25 -17.50 -0.82 6.41
N TRP A 26 -16.45 -0.73 7.23
CA TRP A 26 -16.56 -0.65 8.70
C TRP A 26 -16.88 0.77 9.21
N GLY A 27 -17.04 1.73 8.30
CA GLY A 27 -17.35 3.13 8.61
C GLY A 27 -16.12 3.99 8.91
N ASP A 28 -16.37 5.28 9.06
CA ASP A 28 -15.30 6.30 9.12
C ASP A 28 -14.48 6.26 10.41
N SER A 29 -15.03 5.73 11.50
CA SER A 29 -14.35 5.70 12.80
C SER A 29 -13.05 4.91 12.72
N TRP A 30 -13.07 3.74 12.08
CA TRP A 30 -11.88 2.91 11.92
C TRP A 30 -10.81 3.63 11.07
N GLN A 31 -11.22 4.31 9.99
CA GLN A 31 -10.29 5.06 9.14
C GLN A 31 -9.57 6.14 9.96
N LYS A 32 -10.30 6.88 10.80
CA LYS A 32 -9.73 7.93 11.67
C LYS A 32 -8.77 7.38 12.73
N GLU A 33 -9.08 6.20 13.28
CA GLU A 33 -8.24 5.55 14.29
C GLU A 33 -6.96 4.94 13.68
N VAL A 34 -6.99 4.55 12.41
CA VAL A 34 -5.90 3.84 11.72
C VAL A 34 -5.30 4.70 10.61
N ASN A 35 -4.86 5.91 10.95
CA ASN A 35 -4.12 6.81 10.04
C ASN A 35 -4.78 6.99 8.66
N ASP A 36 -6.08 7.29 8.63
CA ASP A 36 -6.90 7.39 7.41
C ASP A 36 -6.87 6.11 6.54
N GLY A 37 -6.71 4.96 7.19
CA GLY A 37 -6.66 3.63 6.58
C GLY A 37 -5.33 3.25 5.96
N TRP A 38 -4.27 4.05 6.16
CA TRP A 38 -2.95 3.76 5.60
C TRP A 38 -2.17 2.82 6.51
N VAL A 39 -1.84 1.64 5.98
CA VAL A 39 -1.08 0.59 6.68
C VAL A 39 0.14 0.19 5.87
N GLN A 40 1.17 -0.33 6.54
CA GLN A 40 2.39 -0.82 5.86
C GLN A 40 2.05 -2.02 4.98
N ALA A 41 2.51 -2.00 3.72
CA ALA A 41 2.17 -3.01 2.73
C ALA A 41 2.72 -4.39 3.11
N LYS A 42 4.02 -4.47 3.42
CA LYS A 42 4.69 -5.75 3.67
C LYS A 42 4.07 -6.55 4.83
N PRO A 43 3.90 -5.99 6.05
CA PRO A 43 3.28 -6.75 7.14
C PRO A 43 1.83 -7.17 6.85
N LEU A 44 1.06 -6.32 6.15
CA LEU A 44 -0.31 -6.66 5.77
C LEU A 44 -0.33 -7.83 4.80
N LEU A 45 0.48 -7.80 3.74
CA LEU A 45 0.53 -8.85 2.73
C LEU A 45 1.06 -10.16 3.30
N ASP A 46 2.12 -10.10 4.13
CA ASP A 46 2.67 -11.27 4.83
C ASP A 46 1.61 -11.95 5.72
N SER A 47 0.71 -11.17 6.34
CA SER A 47 -0.36 -11.71 7.20
C SER A 47 -1.46 -12.45 6.46
N THR A 48 -1.55 -12.30 5.13
CA THR A 48 -2.57 -13.00 4.33
C THR A 48 -2.21 -14.47 4.10
N HIS A 49 -0.93 -14.83 4.24
CA HIS A 49 -0.39 -16.12 3.87
C HIS A 49 -0.66 -16.53 2.41
N TYR A 50 -1.08 -15.60 1.55
CA TYR A 50 -1.18 -15.86 0.12
C TYR A 50 0.21 -15.99 -0.48
N ALA A 51 0.38 -16.97 -1.35
CA ALA A 51 1.54 -17.04 -2.21
C ALA A 51 1.60 -15.81 -3.11
N GLU A 52 2.81 -15.28 -3.33
CA GLU A 52 3.06 -14.03 -4.06
C GLU A 52 2.38 -13.99 -5.44
N TYR A 53 2.35 -15.12 -6.16
CA TYR A 53 1.70 -15.23 -7.46
C TYR A 53 0.18 -14.95 -7.43
N MET A 54 -0.48 -15.19 -6.29
CA MET A 54 -1.92 -14.89 -6.13
C MET A 54 -2.17 -13.38 -6.00
N MET A 55 -1.13 -12.60 -5.70
CA MET A 55 -1.18 -11.15 -5.54
C MET A 55 -0.52 -10.42 -6.72
N GLY A 56 -0.27 -11.09 -7.85
CA GLY A 56 0.41 -10.49 -9.02
C GLY A 56 -0.26 -9.20 -9.53
N TRP A 57 -1.59 -9.11 -9.43
CA TRP A 57 -2.36 -7.91 -9.75
C TRP A 57 -2.00 -6.67 -8.91
N LEU A 58 -1.40 -6.87 -7.74
CA LEU A 58 -0.87 -5.82 -6.86
C LEU A 58 0.58 -5.47 -7.25
N SER A 59 1.39 -6.46 -7.60
CA SER A 59 2.79 -6.29 -8.02
C SER A 59 2.91 -5.54 -9.35
N ASP A 60 2.01 -5.78 -10.31
CA ASP A 60 1.99 -5.10 -11.61
C ASP A 60 1.76 -3.58 -11.50
N LYS A 61 1.17 -3.12 -10.38
CA LYS A 61 0.92 -1.70 -10.12
C LYS A 61 2.09 -0.99 -9.42
N ALA A 62 3.00 -1.74 -8.79
CA ALA A 62 4.18 -1.17 -8.13
C ALA A 62 5.25 -0.72 -9.15
N GLN A 63 5.32 -1.36 -10.31
CA GLN A 63 6.32 -1.04 -11.35
C GLN A 63 5.94 0.16 -12.24
N ALA A 64 4.67 0.56 -12.28
CA ALA A 64 4.23 1.74 -13.04
C ALA A 64 4.72 3.09 -12.47
N GLY A 65 5.44 3.09 -11.34
CA GLY A 65 6.03 4.27 -10.71
C GLY A 65 7.57 4.29 -10.69
N GLN A 66 8.24 3.30 -11.29
CA GLN A 66 9.72 3.19 -11.26
C GLN A 66 10.39 3.39 -12.64
N GLU A 67 9.64 3.77 -13.67
CA GLU A 67 10.16 3.95 -15.03
C GLU A 67 9.96 5.39 -15.51
N ASP A 68 10.64 6.36 -14.87
CA ASP A 68 10.95 7.67 -15.50
C ASP A 68 12.18 8.36 -14.88
N SER A 69 13.29 7.65 -14.83
CA SER A 69 14.61 8.28 -14.70
C SER A 69 15.63 7.49 -15.49
N ARG A 70 15.59 7.68 -16.81
CA ARG A 70 16.77 7.53 -17.64
C ARG A 70 16.71 8.40 -18.89
#